data_AF-A0A5H6TQN0-F1
#
_entry.id   AF-A0A5H6TQN0-F1
#
_cell.length_a   1.000
_cell.length_b   1.000
_cell.length_c   1.000
_cell.angle_alpha   90.00
_cell.angle_beta   90.00
_cell.angle_gamma   90.00
#
_symmetry.space_group_name_H-M   'P 1'
#
loop_
_entity.id
_entity.type
_entity.pdbx_description
1 polymer ?
#
loop_
_entity_poly.entity_id
_entity_poly.type
_entity_poly.pdbx_seq_one_letter_code
_entity_poly.pdbx_strand_id
1 'polypeptide(L)'
;MEYPMFLKNEPFEQNGQSITLYELSALQRIEYLEYLAAQARQFQSAPDDADEMARLAFFSRRQADVNAWLISRSLWHADTTRNVDEVQAEILRFWSLDALSGGAAKVTELSGMKPDIQADDEKHEPLSPEKLSGQN
;
A
#
# COMPACT_ATOMS: atom_id res chain seq x y z
N MET A 1 28.59 -11.79 9.68
CA MET A 1 28.33 -11.92 8.23
C MET A 1 27.19 -10.98 7.93
N GLU A 2 27.44 -9.87 7.22
CA GLU A 2 26.38 -9.06 6.64
C GLU A 2 25.74 -9.87 5.51
N TYR A 3 24.44 -10.12 5.60
CA TYR A 3 23.70 -10.63 4.45
C TYR A 3 23.58 -9.49 3.44
N PRO A 4 24.05 -9.65 2.19
CA PRO A 4 23.88 -8.62 1.19
C PRO A 4 22.38 -8.34 1.02
N MET A 5 22.02 -7.06 1.04
CA MET A 5 20.63 -6.63 0.95
C MET A 5 20.17 -6.77 -0.51
N PHE A 6 19.31 -7.76 -0.77
CA PHE A 6 18.81 -8.09 -2.12
C PHE A 6 17.59 -7.27 -2.56
N LEU A 7 17.07 -6.42 -1.67
CA LEU A 7 15.84 -5.67 -1.90
C LEU A 7 16.11 -4.43 -2.76
N LYS A 8 15.29 -4.24 -3.80
CA LYS A 8 15.20 -2.97 -4.54
C LYS A 8 15.01 -1.83 -3.57
N ASN A 9 15.66 -0.71 -3.84
CA ASN A 9 15.56 0.48 -3.02
C ASN A 9 15.76 1.73 -3.85
N GLU A 10 15.08 2.79 -3.44
CA GLU A 10 15.14 4.11 -4.09
C GLU A 10 15.03 5.22 -3.05
N PRO A 11 15.66 6.39 -3.29
CA PRO A 11 15.49 7.55 -2.44
C PRO A 11 14.06 8.10 -2.54
N PHE A 12 13.56 8.58 -1.41
CA PHE A 12 12.28 9.26 -1.26
C PHE A 12 12.52 10.59 -0.56
N GLU A 13 12.17 11.67 -1.24
CA GLU A 13 12.33 13.03 -0.74
C GLU A 13 11.10 13.44 0.08
N GLN A 14 11.34 13.85 1.33
CA GLN A 14 10.31 14.39 2.20
C GLN A 14 10.86 15.59 2.98
N ASN A 15 10.21 16.74 2.85
CA ASN A 15 10.58 17.98 3.56
C ASN A 15 12.07 18.37 3.39
N GLY A 16 12.66 18.10 2.23
CA GLY A 16 14.08 18.38 1.95
C GLY A 16 15.05 17.39 2.58
N GLN A 17 14.56 16.30 3.16
CA GLN A 17 15.34 15.16 3.61
C GLN A 17 15.12 13.98 2.66
N SER A 18 16.22 13.36 2.23
CA SER A 18 16.20 12.14 1.43
C SER A 18 16.31 10.93 2.36
N ILE A 19 15.35 10.01 2.26
CA ILE A 19 15.36 8.73 2.97
C ILE A 19 15.29 7.58 1.96
N THR A 20 15.98 6.48 2.22
CA THR A 20 15.94 5.32 1.32
C THR A 20 14.77 4.42 1.69
N LEU A 21 13.85 4.22 0.75
CA LEU A 21 12.78 3.22 0.86
C LEU A 21 13.19 1.94 0.14
N TYR A 22 12.85 0.81 0.73
CA TYR A 22 13.11 -0.53 0.22
C TYR A 22 11.80 -1.21 -0.21
N GLU A 23 11.87 -2.14 -1.16
CA GLU A 23 10.77 -3.08 -1.39
C GLU A 23 10.54 -3.95 -0.15
N LEU A 24 9.32 -4.42 0.04
CA LEU A 24 9.04 -5.42 1.06
C LEU A 24 9.67 -6.76 0.70
N SER A 25 10.15 -7.50 1.70
CA SER A 25 10.49 -8.91 1.55
C SER A 25 9.24 -9.75 1.23
N ALA A 26 9.44 -10.97 0.72
CA ALA A 26 8.32 -11.88 0.45
C ALA A 26 7.45 -12.14 1.69
N LEU A 27 8.07 -12.28 2.87
CA LEU A 27 7.35 -12.46 4.14
C LEU A 27 6.53 -11.20 4.48
N GLN A 28 7.13 -10.02 4.41
CA GLN A 28 6.44 -8.77 4.73
C GLN A 28 5.26 -8.49 3.79
N ARG A 29 5.31 -8.94 2.54
CA ARG A 29 4.16 -8.85 1.61
C ARG A 29 2.99 -9.70 2.09
N ILE A 30 3.26 -10.92 2.57
CA ILE A 30 2.22 -11.79 3.14
C ILE A 30 1.63 -11.15 4.39
N GLU A 31 2.49 -10.67 5.30
CA GLU A 31 2.06 -9.95 6.51
C GLU A 31 1.23 -8.70 6.18
N TYR A 32 1.58 -7.99 5.10
CA TYR A 32 0.81 -6.84 4.65
C TYR A 32 -0.60 -7.23 4.18
N LEU A 33 -0.75 -8.33 3.44
CA LEU A 33 -2.05 -8.83 3.00
C LEU A 33 -2.91 -9.26 4.19
N GLU A 34 -2.33 -9.94 5.16
CA GLU A 34 -3.00 -10.32 6.41
C GLU A 34 -3.45 -9.09 7.20
N TYR A 35 -2.57 -8.09 7.30
CA TYR A 35 -2.87 -6.82 7.93
C TYR A 35 -3.99 -6.06 7.21
N LEU A 36 -3.96 -5.96 5.87
CA LEU A 36 -5.04 -5.35 5.09
C LEU A 36 -6.39 -6.06 5.31
N ALA A 37 -6.39 -7.40 5.35
CA ALA A 37 -7.58 -8.18 5.64
C ALA A 37 -8.14 -7.88 7.05
N ALA A 38 -7.27 -7.69 8.05
CA ALA A 38 -7.67 -7.27 9.39
C ALA A 38 -8.22 -5.83 9.40
N GLN A 39 -7.58 -4.91 8.69
CA GLN A 39 -8.02 -3.51 8.59
C GLN A 39 -9.36 -3.38 7.87
N ALA A 40 -9.63 -4.15 6.81
CA ALA A 40 -10.89 -4.12 6.09
C ALA A 40 -12.11 -4.37 7.00
N ARG A 41 -11.98 -5.24 8.01
CA ARG A 41 -13.01 -5.45 9.03
C ARG A 41 -13.21 -4.23 9.93
N GLN A 42 -12.14 -3.52 10.24
CA GLN A 42 -12.20 -2.30 11.04
C GLN A 42 -12.81 -1.13 10.25
N PHE A 43 -12.56 -1.04 8.94
CA PHE A 43 -13.20 -0.05 8.06
C PHE A 43 -14.73 -0.21 8.04
N GLN A 44 -15.23 -1.44 8.12
CA GLN A 44 -16.67 -1.74 8.23
C GLN A 44 -17.27 -1.35 9.59
N SER A 45 -16.44 -1.06 10.60
CA SER A 45 -16.87 -0.67 11.94
C SER A 45 -17.01 0.85 12.09
N ALA A 46 -17.07 1.60 10.99
CA ALA A 46 -17.30 3.04 11.02
C ALA A 46 -18.65 3.33 11.71
N PRO A 47 -18.76 4.36 12.57
CA PRO A 47 -20.02 4.67 13.23
C PRO A 47 -21.08 5.13 12.24
N ASP A 48 -22.22 4.45 12.22
CA ASP A 48 -23.36 4.76 11.34
C ASP A 48 -24.04 6.08 11.70
N ASP A 49 -23.87 6.56 12.94
CA ASP A 49 -24.44 7.80 13.48
C ASP A 49 -23.44 8.96 13.56
N ALA A 50 -22.18 8.75 13.18
CA ALA A 50 -21.17 9.80 13.16
C ALA A 50 -21.46 10.86 12.09
N ASP A 51 -21.15 12.12 12.43
CA ASP A 51 -21.13 13.20 11.46
C ASP A 51 -20.03 13.02 10.41
N GLU A 52 -20.10 13.81 9.34
CA GLU A 52 -19.19 13.71 8.20
C GLU A 52 -17.72 13.91 8.59
N MET A 53 -17.43 14.84 9.51
CA MET A 53 -16.06 15.13 9.94
C MET A 53 -15.49 14.00 10.79
N ALA A 54 -16.30 13.41 11.67
CA ALA A 54 -15.94 12.24 12.46
C ALA A 54 -15.70 11.02 11.57
N ARG A 55 -16.52 10.79 10.54
CA ARG A 55 -16.29 9.75 9.53
C ARG A 55 -15.01 9.98 8.76
N LEU A 56 -14.78 11.20 8.27
CA LEU A 56 -13.56 11.56 7.57
C LEU A 56 -12.33 11.29 8.45
N ALA A 57 -12.34 11.77 9.70
CA ALA A 57 -11.25 11.53 10.64
C ALA A 57 -11.01 10.04 10.91
N PHE A 58 -12.08 9.23 11.03
CA PHE A 58 -11.99 7.79 11.20
C PHE A 58 -11.29 7.13 10.01
N PHE A 59 -11.76 7.39 8.78
CA PHE A 59 -11.18 6.82 7.58
C PHE A 59 -9.74 7.30 7.34
N SER A 60 -9.48 8.59 7.50
CA SER A 60 -8.14 9.17 7.38
C SER A 60 -7.17 8.55 8.38
N ARG A 61 -7.58 8.32 9.62
CA ARG A 61 -6.73 7.66 10.62
C ARG A 61 -6.39 6.23 10.20
N ARG A 62 -7.38 5.45 9.78
CA ARG A 62 -7.16 4.07 9.33
C ARG A 62 -6.25 4.00 8.11
N GLN A 63 -6.42 4.92 7.15
CA GLN A 63 -5.54 5.00 5.98
C GLN A 63 -4.11 5.38 6.40
N ALA A 64 -3.94 6.30 7.33
CA ALA A 64 -2.64 6.66 7.88
C ALA A 64 -1.97 5.46 8.58
N ASP A 65 -2.73 4.67 9.36
CA ASP A 65 -2.22 3.46 10.01
C ASP A 65 -1.77 2.42 8.96
N VAL A 66 -2.48 2.30 7.83
CA VAL A 66 -2.09 1.40 6.73
C VAL A 66 -0.79 1.85 6.06
N ASN A 67 -0.72 3.13 5.70
CA ASN A 67 0.45 3.69 5.03
C ASN A 67 1.70 3.63 5.93
N ALA A 68 1.56 3.97 7.21
CA ALA A 68 2.66 3.94 8.16
C ALA A 68 3.16 2.51 8.42
N TRP A 69 2.25 1.53 8.49
CA TRP A 69 2.64 0.12 8.57
C TRP A 69 3.55 -0.24 7.39
N LEU A 70 3.12 0.08 6.17
CA LEU A 70 3.88 -0.25 4.96
C LEU A 70 5.27 0.41 4.93
N ILE A 71 5.33 1.71 5.23
CA ILE A 71 6.58 2.49 5.22
C ILE A 71 7.54 1.99 6.31
N SER A 72 7.04 1.69 7.51
CA SER A 72 7.90 1.24 8.62
C SER A 72 8.65 -0.05 8.31
N ARG A 73 7.98 -1.02 7.67
CA ARG A 73 8.58 -2.31 7.28
C ARG A 73 9.60 -2.14 6.15
N SER A 74 9.39 -1.14 5.29
CA SER A 74 10.36 -0.72 4.27
C SER A 74 11.61 -0.09 4.91
N LEU A 75 11.44 0.89 5.79
CA LEU A 75 12.54 1.59 6.47
C LEU A 75 13.34 0.71 7.42
N TRP A 76 12.71 -0.32 7.98
CA TRP A 76 13.38 -1.29 8.85
C TRP A 76 14.56 -1.99 8.16
N HIS A 77 14.56 -2.11 6.83
CA HIS A 77 15.71 -2.67 6.10
C HIS A 77 16.94 -1.77 6.14
N ALA A 78 16.78 -0.46 6.32
CA ALA A 78 17.90 0.47 6.48
C ALA A 78 18.64 0.25 7.81
N ASP A 79 17.90 -0.14 8.86
CA ASP A 79 18.42 -0.39 10.19
C ASP A 79 17.56 -1.45 10.91
N THR A 80 17.98 -2.71 10.75
CA THR A 80 17.27 -3.89 11.28
C THR A 80 17.39 -4.03 12.79
N THR A 81 18.19 -3.18 13.45
CA THR A 81 18.32 -3.17 14.91
C THR A 81 17.16 -2.46 15.60
N ARG A 82 16.41 -1.64 14.86
CA ARG A 82 15.26 -0.89 15.37
C ARG A 82 14.03 -1.76 15.50
N ASN A 83 13.18 -1.45 16.48
CA ASN A 83 11.86 -2.04 16.57
C ASN A 83 10.94 -1.43 15.50
N VAL A 84 10.38 -2.27 14.63
CA VAL A 84 9.54 -1.83 13.50
C VAL A 84 8.26 -1.11 13.95
N ASP A 85 7.71 -1.46 15.12
CA ASP A 85 6.50 -0.81 15.65
C ASP A 85 6.81 0.58 16.22
N GLU A 86 8.02 0.78 16.76
CA GLU A 86 8.50 2.11 17.15
C GLU A 86 8.71 3.00 15.92
N VAL A 87 9.28 2.46 14.84
CA VAL A 87 9.42 3.16 13.55
C VAL A 87 8.04 3.56 13.02
N GLN A 88 7.05 2.68 13.08
CA GLN A 88 5.67 2.99 12.68
C GLN A 88 5.07 4.12 13.51
N ALA A 89 5.27 4.11 14.83
CA ALA A 89 4.76 5.15 15.72
C ALA A 89 5.42 6.51 15.45
N GLU A 90 6.70 6.56 15.13
CA GLU A 90 7.41 7.78 14.73
C GLU A 90 6.86 8.34 13.42
N ILE A 91 6.67 7.48 12.40
CA ILE A 91 6.08 7.87 11.12
C ILE A 91 4.71 8.52 11.33
N LEU A 92 3.82 7.88 12.10
CA LEU A 92 2.50 8.44 12.42
C LEU A 92 2.54 9.78 13.17
N ARG A 93 3.61 10.05 13.93
CA ARG A 93 3.77 11.29 14.70
C ARG A 93 4.33 12.45 13.88
N PHE A 94 5.22 12.16 12.92
CA PHE A 94 6.02 13.19 12.26
C PHE A 94 5.75 13.34 10.76
N TRP A 95 5.11 12.37 10.11
CA TRP A 95 4.83 12.44 8.68
C TRP A 95 3.46 13.07 8.42
N SER A 96 3.39 13.91 7.39
CA SER A 96 2.12 14.41 6.88
C SER A 96 1.34 13.31 6.15
N LEU A 97 0.03 13.50 5.98
CA LEU A 97 -0.81 12.57 5.21
C LEU A 97 -0.30 12.39 3.76
N ASP A 98 0.22 13.46 3.16
CA ASP A 98 0.81 13.41 1.82
C ASP A 98 2.08 12.58 1.79
N ALA A 99 2.97 12.74 2.78
CA ALA A 99 4.17 11.94 2.90
C ALA A 99 3.87 10.45 3.14
N LEU A 100 2.87 10.16 3.98
CA LEU A 100 2.38 8.80 4.19
C LEU A 100 1.86 8.19 2.89
N SER A 101 1.06 8.93 2.14
CA SER A 101 0.48 8.44 0.89
C SER A 101 1.55 8.24 -0.20
N GLY A 102 2.46 9.22 -0.36
CA GLY A 102 3.57 9.13 -1.31
C GLY A 102 4.56 8.02 -0.97
N GLY A 103 4.95 7.89 0.30
CA GLY A 103 5.84 6.85 0.77
C GLY A 103 5.23 5.46 0.58
N ALA A 104 3.96 5.27 0.95
CA ALA A 104 3.26 4.01 0.76
C ALA A 104 3.13 3.64 -0.73
N ALA A 105 2.81 4.61 -1.60
CA ALA A 105 2.79 4.41 -3.05
C ALA A 105 4.16 3.97 -3.58
N LYS A 106 5.24 4.58 -3.08
CA LYS A 106 6.61 4.21 -3.49
C LYS A 106 7.00 2.80 -3.06
N VAL A 107 6.71 2.42 -1.82
CA VAL A 107 6.97 1.05 -1.32
C VAL A 107 6.15 0.03 -2.11
N THR A 108 4.89 0.35 -2.42
CA THR A 108 4.01 -0.51 -3.23
C THR A 108 4.58 -0.72 -4.64
N GLU A 109 5.08 0.34 -5.27
CA GLU A 109 5.77 0.29 -6.56
C GLU A 109 7.03 -0.58 -6.52
N LEU A 110 7.93 -0.32 -5.57
CA LEU A 110 9.17 -1.08 -5.40
C LEU A 110 8.88 -2.56 -5.21
N SER A 111 7.82 -2.87 -4.47
CA SER A 111 7.40 -4.24 -4.14
C SER A 111 6.63 -4.95 -5.25
N GLY A 112 6.31 -4.27 -6.35
CA GLY A 112 5.48 -4.84 -7.41
C GLY A 112 4.05 -5.17 -6.95
N MET A 113 3.53 -4.46 -5.94
CA MET A 113 2.21 -4.67 -5.35
C MET A 113 1.17 -3.69 -5.87
N LYS A 114 1.42 -2.99 -6.98
CA LYS A 114 0.40 -2.14 -7.58
C LYS A 114 -0.80 -3.03 -7.90
N PRO A 115 -2.03 -2.68 -7.46
CA PRO A 115 -3.20 -3.42 -7.87
C PRO A 115 -3.20 -3.45 -9.40
N ASP A 116 -3.34 -4.64 -9.96
CA ASP A 116 -3.39 -4.81 -11.40
C ASP A 116 -4.76 -4.27 -11.85
N ILE A 117 -4.85 -2.96 -12.11
CA ILE A 117 -6.07 -2.31 -12.65
C ILE A 117 -6.25 -2.70 -14.15
N GLN A 118 -5.68 -3.81 -14.58
CA GLN A 118 -5.74 -4.37 -15.94
C GLN A 118 -6.28 -5.81 -15.96
N ALA A 119 -7.12 -6.18 -14.98
CA ALA A 119 -7.84 -7.45 -15.00
C ALA A 119 -9.38 -7.26 -15.07
N ASP A 120 -9.84 -6.20 -15.73
CA ASP A 120 -11.24 -6.10 -16.20
C ASP A 120 -11.38 -5.23 -17.46
N ASP A 121 -10.37 -5.30 -18.33
CA ASP A 121 -10.49 -4.92 -19.74
C ASP A 121 -10.39 -6.23 -20.55
N GLU A 122 -11.17 -7.23 -20.14
CA GLU A 122 -11.64 -8.25 -21.08
C GLU A 122 -12.39 -7.49 -22.17
N LYS A 123 -11.64 -7.12 -23.21
CA LYS A 123 -12.19 -6.82 -24.51
C LYS A 123 -12.97 -8.05 -24.92
N HIS A 124 -14.27 -8.05 -24.61
CA HIS A 124 -15.27 -8.75 -25.38
C HIS A 124 -14.99 -8.39 -26.84
N GLU A 125 -14.35 -9.30 -27.54
CA GLU A 125 -14.33 -9.30 -29.00
C GLU A 125 -15.80 -9.23 -29.42
N PRO A 126 -16.27 -8.13 -30.05
CA PRO A 126 -17.63 -8.09 -30.52
C PRO A 126 -17.76 -9.18 -31.59
N LEU A 127 -18.52 -10.23 -31.30
CA LEU A 127 -18.95 -11.22 -32.27
C LEU A 127 -19.65 -10.47 -33.42
N SER A 128 -18.93 -10.24 -34.51
CA SER A 128 -19.49 -9.68 -35.74
C SER A 128 -20.65 -10.57 -36.21
N PRO A 129 -21.86 -10.02 -36.40
CA PRO A 129 -23.02 -10.77 -36.82
C PRO A 129 -23.01 -10.96 -38.34
N GLU A 130 -22.13 -11.82 -38.86
CA GLU A 130 -22.07 -12.09 -40.31
C GLU A 130 -21.89 -13.57 -40.68
N LYS A 131 -22.49 -14.49 -39.91
CA LYS A 131 -22.71 -15.87 -40.38
C LYS A 131 -24.11 -16.40 -40.05
N LEU A 132 -25.13 -15.66 -40.49
CA LEU A 132 -26.51 -16.17 -40.62
C LEU A 132 -27.08 -15.68 -41.96
N SER A 133 -26.47 -16.10 -43.06
CA SER A 133 -27.14 -16.16 -44.36
C SER A 133 -26.38 -17.12 -45.26
N GLY A 134 -27.04 -18.18 -45.71
CA GLY A 134 -26.52 -19.09 -46.72
C GLY A 134 -26.28 -20.53 -46.27
N GLN A 135 -27.35 -21.23 -45.87
CA GLN A 135 -27.50 -22.66 -46.14
C GLN A 135 -28.99 -23.02 -46.03
N ASN A 136 -29.67 -22.94 -47.17
CA ASN A 136 -30.86 -23.70 -47.53
C ASN A 136 -30.82 -23.89 -49.05
#